data_AF-A0A1C5W9P3-F1
#
_entry.id   AF-A0A1C5W9P3-F1
#
_cell.length_a   1.000
_cell.length_b   1.000
_cell.length_c   1.000
_cell.angle_alpha   90.00
_cell.angle_beta   90.00
_cell.angle_gamma   90.00
#
_symmetry.space_group_name_H-M   'P 1'
#
loop_
_entity.id
_entity.type
_entity.pdbx_description
1 polymer ?
#
loop_
_entity_poly.entity_id
_entity_poly.type
_entity_poly.pdbx_seq_one_letter_code
_entity_poly.pdbx_strand_id
1 'polypeptide(L)' 'MNAVQEEWEKMRIAYQNRYAKMCKKIKENEFNTDNHGALLEMSYVLITVFGLTDKQVQEIERNDGFTNADVKR' A
#
# COMPACT_ATOMS: atom_id res chain seq x y z
N MET A 1 20.32 -3.75 9.21
CA MET A 1 19.59 -4.18 8.00
C MET A 1 20.66 -4.47 6.95
N ASN A 2 20.53 -5.52 6.15
CA ASN A 2 21.47 -5.77 5.05
C ASN A 2 20.96 -5.11 3.76
N ALA A 3 21.80 -5.03 2.72
CA ALA A 3 21.46 -4.37 1.46
C ALA A 3 20.18 -4.94 0.82
N VAL A 4 19.95 -6.26 0.90
CA VAL A 4 18.75 -6.90 0.36
C VAL A 4 17.49 -6.46 1.11
N GLN A 5 17.57 -6.40 2.44
CA GLN A 5 16.45 -5.95 3.27
C GLN A 5 16.11 -4.47 3.05
N GLU A 6 17.13 -3.63 2.83
CA GLU A 6 16.93 -2.20 2.53
C GLU A 6 16.25 -1.99 1.17
N GLU A 7 16.69 -2.69 0.13
CA GLU A 7 16.05 -2.62 -1.18
C GLU A 7 14.62 -3.19 -1.16
N TRP A 8 14.40 -4.28 -0.41
CA TRP A 8 13.07 -4.83 -0.21
C TRP A 8 12.13 -3.84 0.46
N GLU A 9 12.61 -3.13 1.49
CA GLU A 9 11.85 -2.10 2.17
C GLU A 9 11.55 -0.90 1.26
N LYS A 10 12.52 -0.41 0.50
CA LYS A 10 12.28 0.66 -0.50
C LYS A 10 11.20 0.28 -1.50
N MET A 11 11.25 -0.96 -2.00
CA MET A 11 10.25 -1.49 -2.92
C MET A 11 8.86 -1.57 -2.27
N ARG A 12 8.80 -2.05 -1.02
CA ARG A 12 7.56 -2.06 -0.22
C ARG A 12 6.98 -0.65 -0.12
N ILE A 13 7.75 0.33 0.35
CA ILE A 13 7.31 1.73 0.51
C ILE A 13 6.83 2.32 -0.84
N ALA A 14 7.56 2.07 -1.93
CA ALA A 14 7.15 2.51 -3.26
C ALA A 14 5.78 1.93 -3.66
N TYR A 15 5.52 0.66 -3.35
CA TYR A 15 4.24 0.01 -3.62
C TYR A 15 3.11 0.54 -2.71
N GLN A 16 3.38 0.76 -1.43
CA GLN A 16 2.43 1.37 -0.49
C GLN A 16 1.97 2.76 -0.99
N ASN A 17 2.89 3.59 -1.46
CA ASN A 17 2.59 4.90 -2.05
C ASN A 17 1.72 4.80 -3.31
N ARG A 18 1.96 3.78 -4.15
CA ARG A 18 1.12 3.52 -5.33
C ARG A 18 -0.30 3.14 -4.92
N TYR A 19 -0.45 2.28 -3.90
CA TYR A 19 -1.75 1.87 -3.36
C TYR A 19 -2.53 3.06 -2.78
N ALA A 20 -1.89 3.91 -1.97
CA ALA A 20 -2.52 5.10 -1.41
C ALA A 20 -3.04 6.07 -2.50
N LYS A 21 -2.25 6.28 -3.57
CA LYS A 21 -2.70 7.08 -4.73
C LYS A 21 -3.93 6.47 -5.42
N MET A 22 -3.98 5.15 -5.54
CA MET A 22 -5.13 4.46 -6.14
C MET A 22 -6.39 4.62 -5.27
N CYS A 23 -6.25 4.51 -3.95
CA CYS A 23 -7.34 4.75 -3.00
C CYS A 23 -7.93 6.16 -3.17
N LYS A 24 -7.08 7.19 -3.28
CA LYS A 24 -7.52 8.57 -3.52
C LYS A 24 -8.27 8.72 -4.85
N LYS A 25 -7.73 8.14 -5.93
CA LYS A 25 -8.35 8.18 -7.25
C LYS A 25 -9.74 7.53 -7.29
N ILE A 26 -9.95 6.45 -6.53
CA ILE A 26 -11.27 5.80 -6.42
C ILE A 26 -12.25 6.68 -5.65
N LYS A 27 -11.83 7.29 -4.54
CA LYS A 27 -12.68 8.24 -3.79
C LYS A 27 -13.11 9.43 -4.64
N GLU A 28 -12.26 9.87 -5.57
CA GLU A 28 -12.59 10.95 -6.51
C GLU A 28 -13.53 10.52 -7.65
N ASN A 29 -13.68 9.22 -7.92
CA ASN A 29 -14.49 8.68 -9.02
C ASN A 29 -15.10 7.31 -8.67
N GLU A 30 -16.00 7.30 -7.69
CA GLU A 30 -16.57 6.09 -7.07
C GLU A 30 -17.34 5.18 -8.06
N PHE A 31 -17.83 5.71 -9.18
CA PHE A 31 -18.62 4.95 -10.16
C PHE A 31 -17.78 4.09 -11.12
N ASN A 32 -16.44 4.19 -11.08
CA ASN A 32 -15.56 3.38 -11.93
C ASN A 32 -15.20 2.05 -11.23
N THR A 33 -15.89 0.98 -11.62
CA THR A 33 -15.73 -0.37 -11.06
C THR A 33 -14.40 -1.03 -11.40
N ASP A 34 -13.79 -0.71 -12.55
CA ASP A 34 -12.48 -1.29 -12.94
C ASP A 34 -11.37 -0.91 -11.94
N ASN A 35 -11.46 0.31 -11.39
CA ASN A 35 -10.51 0.77 -10.38
C ASN A 35 -10.59 -0.04 -9.07
N HIS A 36 -11.76 -0.63 -8.75
CA HIS A 36 -11.91 -1.45 -7.56
C HIS A 36 -11.19 -2.81 -7.69
N GLY A 37 -11.23 -3.42 -8.86
CA GLY A 37 -10.47 -4.66 -9.15
C GLY A 37 -8.97 -4.46 -8.98
N ALA A 38 -8.43 -3.38 -9.57
CA ALA A 38 -7.03 -3.03 -9.41
C ALA A 38 -6.64 -2.76 -7.94
N LEU A 39 -7.52 -2.15 -7.15
CA LEU A 39 -7.27 -1.90 -5.73
C LEU A 39 -7.17 -3.21 -4.93
N LEU A 40 -8.06 -4.18 -5.21
CA LEU A 40 -8.04 -5.50 -4.58
C LEU A 40 -6.74 -6.24 -4.89
N GLU A 41 -6.32 -6.26 -6.16
CA GLU A 41 -5.06 -6.88 -6.58
C GLU A 41 -3.86 -6.24 -5.88
N MET A 42 -3.85 -4.90 -5.75
CA MET A 42 -2.78 -4.19 -5.05
C MET A 42 -2.76 -4.51 -3.55
N SER A 43 -3.93 -4.62 -2.91
CA SER A 43 -4.03 -5.01 -1.50
C SER A 43 -3.51 -6.43 -1.27
N TYR A 44 -3.80 -7.36 -2.19
CA TYR A 44 -3.30 -8.73 -2.17
C TYR A 44 -1.77 -8.78 -2.25
N VAL A 45 -1.14 -7.94 -3.08
CA VAL A 45 0.34 -7.86 -3.17
C VAL A 45 0.94 -7.33 -1.87
N LEU A 46 0.38 -6.27 -1.29
CA LEU A 46 0.84 -5.73 -0.01
C LEU A 46 0.82 -6.81 1.10
N ILE A 47 -0.21 -7.64 1.13
CA ILE A 47 -0.35 -8.69 2.15
C ILE A 47 0.54 -9.89 1.82
N THR A 48 0.35 -10.49 0.65
CA THR A 48 0.93 -11.80 0.33
C THR A 48 2.40 -11.73 -0.04
N VAL A 49 2.83 -10.66 -0.70
CA VAL A 49 4.22 -10.50 -1.15
C VAL A 49 5.03 -9.75 -0.10
N PHE A 50 4.54 -8.59 0.36
CA PHE A 50 5.29 -7.75 1.31
C PHE A 50 5.07 -8.10 2.78
N GLY A 51 4.15 -9.04 3.08
CA GLY A 51 3.92 -9.53 4.43
C GLY A 51 3.22 -8.53 5.35
N LEU A 52 2.50 -7.54 4.80
CA LEU A 52 1.71 -6.62 5.59
C LEU A 52 0.42 -7.31 6.07
N THR A 53 -0.06 -6.89 7.23
CA THR A 53 -1.38 -7.30 7.73
C THR A 53 -2.48 -6.44 7.10
N ASP A 54 -3.72 -6.93 7.08
CA ASP A 54 -4.89 -6.14 6.67
C ASP A 54 -4.97 -4.79 7.41
N LYS A 55 -4.66 -4.81 8.71
CA LYS A 55 -4.61 -3.61 9.54
C LYS A 55 -3.58 -2.60 9.03
N GLN A 56 -2.39 -3.06 8.64
CA GLN A 56 -1.37 -2.19 8.08
C GLN A 56 -1.75 -1.65 6.70
N VAL A 57 -2.47 -2.42 5.88
CA VAL A 57 -3.03 -1.91 4.61
C VAL A 57 -4.05 -0.78 4.85
N GLN A 58 -4.89 -0.91 5.88
CA GLN A 58 -5.80 0.18 6.28
C GLN A 58 -5.03 1.42 6.79
N GLU A 59 -3.91 1.23 7.50
CA GLU A 59 -3.04 2.32 7.93
C GLU A 59 -2.45 3.06 6.72
N ILE A 60 -1.98 2.33 5.70
CA ILE A 60 -1.42 2.91 4.47
C ILE A 60 -2.44 3.82 3.76
N GLU A 61 -3.70 3.40 3.69
CA GLU A 61 -4.77 4.22 3.11
C GLU A 61 -4.98 5.52 3.90
N ARG A 62 -4.93 5.46 5.24
CA ARG A 62 -5.18 6.60 6.13
C ARG A 62 -3.98 7.55 6.22
N ASN A 63 -2.78 7.02 6.17
CA ASN A 63 -1.51 7.73 6.40
C ASN A 63 -0.77 8.04 5.09
N ASP A 64 -1.49 8.13 3.98
CA ASP A 64 -0.96 8.53 2.68
C ASP A 64 0.27 7.74 2.20
N GLY A 65 0.23 6.41 2.34
CA GLY A 65 1.29 5.53 1.83
C GLY A 65 2.16 4.87 2.90
N PHE A 66 1.91 5.12 4.19
CA PHE A 66 2.78 4.63 5.27
C PHE A 66 2.02 3.80 6.31
N THR A 67 2.64 2.74 6.84
CA THR A 67 2.14 2.11 8.07
C THR A 67 2.52 2.97 9.28
N ASN A 68 1.89 2.73 10.42
CA ASN A 68 2.29 3.40 11.66
C ASN A 68 3.74 3.07 12.07
N ALA A 69 4.27 1.93 11.65
CA ALA A 69 5.66 1.56 11.89
C ALA A 69 6.62 2.36 11.00
N ASP A 70 6.23 2.65 9.76
CA ASP A 70 7.04 3.43 8.83
C ASP A 70 7.16 4.91 9.29
N VAL A 71 6.09 5.48 9.86
CA VAL A 71 6.07 6.88 10.35
C VAL A 71 6.91 7.07 11.62
N LYS A 72 7.05 6.03 12.44
CA LYS A 72 7.76 6.09 13.72
C LYS A 72 9.27 5.88 13.61
N ARG A 73 9.79 5.74 12.39
CA ARG A 73 11.17 5.37 12.10
C ARG A 73 11.98 6.57 11.63
#